data_AF-A0A8S1PK29-F1
#
_entry.id   AF-A0A8S1PK29-F1
#
_cell.length_a   1.000
_cell.length_b   1.000
_cell.length_c   1.000
_cell.angle_alpha   90.00
_cell.angle_beta   90.00
_cell.angle_gamma   90.00
#
_symmetry.space_group_name_H-M   'P 1'
#
loop_
_entity.id
_entity.type
_entity.pdbx_description
1 polymer ?
#
loop_
_entity_poly.entity_id
_entity_poly.type
_entity_poly.pdbx_seq_one_letter_code
_entity_poly.pdbx_strand_id
1 'polypeptide(L)'
;MDKNKSKYTIPSFIIKLHAILEDLNNSLIIAWAPQGDAFIVLNPELLEQKILPQHFKHNHFTSFLRQLNMYDFQKIRNQNNQQVFWHQNFLKGKEHLLVLLKRSQNKIQQKQKLNHQCFQRFLIDEITSIKQNLNQDEQQFTHIINQHEIILQQHKQIYLDLQQQREQMEAKYEKLTGQVQAIISWQRVDSTSQFFEGCSQEEEQSEFFYSQNL
;
A
#
# COMPACT_ATOMS: atom_id res chain seq x y z
N MET A 1 -53.44 50.90 6.63
CA MET A 1 -52.75 50.67 7.91
C MET A 1 -53.06 49.22 8.29
N ASP A 2 -52.18 48.22 8.30
CA ASP A 2 -50.71 48.17 8.34
C ASP A 2 -50.20 46.94 7.57
N LYS A 3 -49.29 47.15 6.62
CA LYS A 3 -48.60 46.06 5.87
C LYS A 3 -47.19 45.82 6.45
N ASN A 4 -47.05 45.60 7.76
CA ASN A 4 -45.76 45.37 8.41
C ASN A 4 -45.80 44.28 9.50
N LYS A 5 -46.33 43.09 9.18
CA LYS A 5 -46.13 41.86 9.97
C LYS A 5 -45.47 40.78 9.12
N SER A 6 -44.13 40.82 9.04
CA SER A 6 -43.23 39.64 8.95
C SER A 6 -41.83 40.05 8.48
N LYS A 7 -40.95 40.42 9.41
CA LYS A 7 -39.51 40.57 9.10
C LYS A 7 -38.58 39.71 9.98
N TYR A 8 -39.13 38.86 10.86
CA TYR A 8 -38.35 38.13 11.88
C TYR A 8 -38.83 36.69 12.14
N THR A 9 -39.35 36.00 11.13
CA THR A 9 -39.74 34.58 11.31
C THR A 9 -38.52 33.68 11.11
N ILE A 10 -38.18 32.89 12.14
CA ILE A 10 -37.11 31.90 12.05
C ILE A 10 -37.50 30.84 11.01
N PRO A 11 -36.61 30.47 10.08
CA PRO A 11 -36.92 29.45 9.09
C PRO A 11 -37.24 28.09 9.73
N SER A 12 -38.25 27.40 9.21
CA SER A 12 -38.73 26.14 9.78
C SER A 12 -37.67 25.04 9.86
N PHE A 13 -36.74 24.99 8.90
CA PHE A 13 -35.62 24.06 8.94
C PHE A 13 -34.73 24.28 10.17
N ILE A 14 -34.42 25.53 10.50
CA ILE A 14 -33.55 25.90 11.63
C ILE A 14 -34.21 25.55 12.96
N ILE A 15 -35.50 25.84 13.10
CA ILE A 15 -36.28 25.48 14.29
C ILE A 15 -36.24 23.97 14.51
N LYS A 16 -36.52 23.19 13.45
CA LYS A 16 -36.52 21.73 13.53
C LYS A 16 -35.15 21.16 13.83
N LEU A 17 -34.10 21.68 13.19
CA LEU A 17 -32.73 21.25 13.45
C LEU A 17 -32.34 21.49 14.92
N HIS A 18 -32.65 22.67 15.46
CA HIS A 18 -32.39 22.97 16.86
C HIS A 18 -33.16 22.03 17.80
N ALA A 19 -34.45 21.80 17.53
CA ALA A 19 -35.26 20.88 18.32
C ALA A 19 -34.76 19.43 18.28
N ILE A 20 -34.31 18.94 17.12
CA ILE A 20 -33.69 17.60 16.97
C ILE A 20 -32.46 17.47 17.87
N LEU A 21 -31.64 18.53 17.95
CA LEU A 21 -30.40 18.54 18.72
C LEU A 21 -30.63 18.71 20.23
N GLU A 22 -31.77 19.28 20.63
CA GLU A 22 -32.13 19.44 22.04
C GLU A 22 -32.73 18.16 22.63
N ASP A 23 -33.27 17.27 21.79
CA ASP A 23 -33.77 15.97 22.23
C ASP A 23 -32.62 15.00 22.53
N LEU A 24 -32.45 14.68 23.82
CA LEU A 24 -31.40 13.78 24.31
C LEU A 24 -31.54 12.35 23.78
N ASN A 25 -32.73 11.93 23.33
CA ASN A 25 -32.92 10.62 22.71
C ASN A 25 -32.16 10.49 21.37
N ASN A 26 -31.88 11.61 20.72
CA ASN A 26 -31.15 11.66 19.46
C ASN A 26 -29.63 11.69 19.65
N SER A 27 -29.13 11.82 20.88
CA SER A 27 -27.71 12.08 21.19
C SER A 27 -26.72 11.05 20.63
N LEU A 28 -27.15 9.80 20.37
CA LEU A 28 -26.32 8.76 19.75
C LEU A 28 -26.26 8.88 18.21
N ILE A 29 -27.14 9.67 17.60
CA ILE A 29 -27.30 9.83 16.15
C ILE A 29 -26.82 11.21 15.72
N ILE A 30 -27.26 12.26 16.43
CA ILE A 30 -26.94 13.66 16.18
C ILE A 30 -26.95 14.42 17.51
N ALA A 31 -25.87 15.16 17.80
CA ALA A 31 -25.71 15.82 19.08
C ALA A 31 -24.95 17.13 18.96
N TRP A 32 -25.13 18.01 19.95
CA TRP A 32 -24.23 19.15 20.14
C TRP A 32 -22.80 18.69 20.44
N ALA A 33 -21.82 19.43 19.93
CA ALA A 33 -20.43 19.30 20.37
C ALA A 33 -20.32 19.75 21.85
N PRO A 34 -19.27 19.33 22.59
CA PRO A 34 -19.14 19.64 24.02
C PRO A 34 -19.19 21.14 24.35
N GLN A 35 -18.68 21.99 23.45
CA GLN A 35 -18.67 23.45 23.61
C GLN A 35 -20.00 24.12 23.24
N GLY A 36 -20.93 23.38 22.61
CA GLY A 36 -22.24 23.89 22.21
C GLY A 36 -22.22 24.89 21.05
N ASP A 37 -21.10 25.04 20.36
CA ASP A 37 -20.90 25.95 19.22
C ASP A 37 -21.04 25.27 17.86
N ALA A 38 -21.03 23.94 17.84
CA ALA A 38 -21.20 23.10 16.67
C ALA A 38 -22.08 21.89 17.02
N PHE A 39 -22.55 21.18 16.00
CA PHE A 39 -23.17 19.88 16.18
C PHE A 39 -22.47 18.81 15.33
N ILE A 40 -22.65 17.56 15.74
CA ILE A 40 -21.98 16.39 15.18
C ILE A 40 -23.06 15.42 14.73
N VAL A 41 -22.99 14.97 13.48
CA VAL A 41 -23.77 13.82 13.01
C VAL A 41 -22.90 12.58 13.20
N LEU A 42 -23.28 11.77 14.19
CA LEU A 42 -22.57 10.54 14.57
C LEU A 42 -22.94 9.37 13.69
N ASN A 43 -24.23 9.24 13.33
CA ASN A 43 -24.72 8.18 12.45
C ASN A 43 -25.66 8.74 11.36
N PRO A 44 -25.14 9.04 10.15
CA PRO A 44 -25.94 9.58 9.06
C PRO A 44 -27.09 8.66 8.60
N GLU A 45 -26.88 7.35 8.61
CA GLU A 45 -27.88 6.37 8.17
C GLU A 45 -29.08 6.33 9.12
N LEU A 46 -28.82 6.28 10.43
CA LEU A 46 -29.89 6.34 11.44
C LEU A 46 -30.59 7.70 11.45
N LEU A 47 -29.87 8.80 11.19
CA LEU A 47 -30.47 10.13 11.04
C LEU A 47 -31.48 10.13 9.89
N GLU A 48 -31.10 9.58 8.73
CA GLU A 48 -31.96 9.44 7.55
C GLU A 48 -33.15 8.51 7.81
N GLN A 49 -32.96 7.36 8.45
CA GLN A 49 -34.05 6.39 8.62
C GLN A 49 -35.02 6.74 9.75
N LYS A 50 -34.54 7.30 10.87
CA LYS A 50 -35.35 7.44 12.10
C LYS A 50 -35.79 8.87 12.37
N ILE A 51 -34.91 9.85 12.18
CA ILE A 51 -35.17 11.23 12.63
C ILE A 51 -35.73 12.08 11.47
N LEU A 52 -35.10 12.08 10.31
CA LEU A 52 -35.51 12.95 9.20
C LEU A 52 -36.98 12.76 8.77
N PRO A 53 -37.57 11.54 8.69
CA PRO A 53 -38.98 11.35 8.33
C PRO A 53 -39.96 11.94 9.35
N GLN A 54 -39.55 12.05 10.62
CA GLN A 54 -40.41 12.58 11.69
C GLN A 54 -40.48 14.11 11.65
N HIS A 55 -39.41 14.77 11.19
CA HIS A 55 -39.31 16.22 11.18
C HIS A 55 -39.48 16.84 9.78
N PHE A 56 -39.19 16.11 8.70
CA PHE A 56 -39.20 16.61 7.32
C PHE A 56 -40.01 15.72 6.39
N LYS A 57 -40.46 16.27 5.26
CA LYS A 57 -41.22 15.52 4.23
C LYS A 57 -40.36 14.56 3.39
N HIS A 58 -39.06 14.51 3.66
CA HIS A 58 -38.07 13.68 2.98
C HIS A 58 -37.12 13.13 4.03
N ASN A 59 -36.54 11.97 3.76
CA ASN A 59 -35.62 11.31 4.67
C ASN A 59 -34.16 11.40 4.20
N HIS A 60 -33.91 11.82 2.96
CA HIS A 60 -32.56 11.86 2.39
C HIS A 60 -31.58 12.79 3.11
N PHE A 61 -30.46 12.24 3.55
CA PHE A 61 -29.38 12.99 4.19
C PHE A 61 -28.81 14.07 3.27
N THR A 62 -28.77 13.84 1.96
CA THR A 62 -28.34 14.84 0.96
C THR A 62 -29.22 16.10 0.96
N SER A 63 -30.53 15.94 1.15
CA SER A 63 -31.46 17.07 1.29
C SER A 63 -31.22 17.84 2.58
N PHE A 64 -30.90 17.14 3.66
CA PHE A 64 -30.50 17.76 4.92
C PHE A 64 -29.20 18.57 4.80
N LEU A 65 -28.16 18.00 4.18
CA LEU A 65 -26.91 18.71 3.89
C LEU A 65 -27.14 19.93 3.00
N ARG A 66 -28.02 19.82 1.99
CA ARG A 66 -28.39 20.95 1.15
C ARG A 66 -28.97 22.08 2.00
N GLN A 67 -29.90 21.79 2.90
CA GLN A 67 -30.48 22.81 3.79
C GLN A 67 -29.40 23.47 4.65
N LEU A 68 -28.51 22.70 5.28
CA LEU A 68 -27.36 23.24 6.02
C LEU A 68 -26.53 24.21 5.17
N ASN A 69 -26.19 23.80 3.94
CA ASN A 69 -25.44 24.64 3.00
C ASN A 69 -26.19 25.92 2.61
N MET A 70 -27.53 25.91 2.56
CA MET A 70 -28.33 27.09 2.27
C MET A 70 -28.35 28.11 3.42
N TYR A 71 -28.01 27.69 4.63
CA TYR A 71 -27.84 28.55 5.79
C TYR A 71 -26.36 28.76 6.16
N ASP A 72 -25.45 28.47 5.22
CA ASP A 72 -24.01 28.70 5.37
C ASP A 72 -23.36 28.00 6.57
N PHE A 73 -23.90 26.84 6.97
CA PHE A 73 -23.22 25.96 7.93
C PHE A 73 -21.90 25.46 7.32
N GLN A 74 -20.83 25.52 8.11
CA GLN A 74 -19.51 25.09 7.71
C GLN A 74 -19.24 23.68 8.21
N LYS A 75 -18.74 22.81 7.32
CA LYS A 75 -18.29 21.47 7.69
C LYS A 75 -16.86 21.55 8.22
N ILE A 76 -16.65 21.09 9.44
CA ILE A 76 -15.34 21.01 10.10
C ILE A 76 -14.82 19.58 9.99
N ARG A 77 -13.53 19.43 9.65
CA ARG A 77 -12.85 18.13 9.66
C ARG A 77 -12.35 17.84 11.08
N ASN A 78 -12.81 16.74 11.66
CA ASN A 78 -12.30 16.18 12.90
C ASN A 78 -11.37 15.00 12.56
N GLN A 79 -10.35 14.74 13.40
CA GLN A 79 -9.47 13.56 13.37
C GLN A 79 -10.25 12.23 13.26
N ASN A 80 -11.46 12.15 13.85
CA ASN A 80 -12.30 10.96 13.82
C ASN A 80 -13.16 10.82 12.55
N ASN A 81 -12.92 11.63 11.52
CA ASN A 81 -13.72 11.70 10.28
C ASN A 81 -15.24 11.92 10.49
N GLN A 82 -15.61 12.44 11.67
CA GLN A 82 -16.99 12.74 12.03
C GLN A 82 -17.50 13.96 11.25
N GLN A 83 -18.81 13.98 10.95
CA GLN A 83 -19.45 15.07 10.23
C GLN A 83 -19.82 16.18 11.23
N VAL A 84 -18.91 17.13 11.43
CA VAL A 84 -19.10 18.27 12.35
C VAL A 84 -19.56 19.50 11.55
N PHE A 85 -20.59 20.18 12.03
CA PHE A 85 -21.16 21.37 11.40
C PHE A 85 -21.23 22.55 12.38
N TRP A 86 -20.71 23.68 11.97
CA TRP A 86 -20.63 24.90 12.78
C TRP A 86 -21.31 26.09 12.09
N HIS A 87 -21.89 26.97 12.89
CA HIS A 87 -22.36 28.28 12.44
C HIS A 87 -22.39 29.27 13.62
N GLN A 88 -21.87 30.48 13.41
CA GLN A 88 -21.72 31.51 14.46
C GLN A 88 -23.01 31.80 15.27
N ASN A 89 -24.17 31.81 14.61
CA ASN A 89 -25.48 32.10 15.23
C ASN A 89 -26.30 30.85 15.57
N PHE A 90 -25.71 29.65 15.50
CA PHE A 90 -26.38 28.39 15.83
C PHE A 90 -25.68 27.74 17.03
N LEU A 91 -26.11 28.12 18.23
CA LEU A 91 -25.47 27.74 19.49
C LEU A 91 -26.47 27.08 20.43
N LYS A 92 -26.02 26.07 21.18
CA LYS A 92 -26.83 25.35 22.17
C LYS A 92 -27.41 26.32 23.21
N GLY A 93 -28.72 26.22 23.46
CA GLY A 93 -29.42 27.04 24.45
C GLY A 93 -29.58 28.52 24.09
N LYS A 94 -29.19 28.95 22.88
CA LYS A 94 -29.30 30.36 22.42
C LYS A 94 -30.27 30.49 21.25
N GLU A 95 -31.52 30.09 21.47
CA GLU A 95 -32.58 30.10 20.45
C GLU A 95 -32.86 31.49 19.87
N HIS A 96 -32.67 32.55 20.66
CA HIS A 96 -32.86 33.92 20.21
C HIS A 96 -31.93 34.32 19.06
N LEU A 97 -30.78 33.66 18.89
CA LEU A 97 -29.86 33.91 17.78
C LEU A 97 -30.32 33.27 16.47
N LEU A 98 -31.25 32.31 16.52
CA LEU A 98 -31.71 31.58 15.33
C LEU A 98 -32.41 32.50 14.32
N VAL A 99 -32.93 33.66 14.74
CA VAL A 99 -33.51 34.68 13.85
C VAL A 99 -32.49 35.29 12.89
N LEU A 100 -31.19 35.21 13.23
CA LEU A 100 -30.10 35.70 12.40
C LEU A 100 -29.71 34.72 11.29
N LEU A 101 -30.17 33.46 11.36
CA LEU A 101 -29.96 32.45 10.31
C LEU A 101 -30.85 32.72 9.11
N LYS A 102 -30.32 33.48 8.17
CA LYS A 102 -31.00 33.80 6.91
C LYS A 102 -30.57 32.83 5.83
N ARG A 103 -31.55 32.38 5.04
CA ARG A 103 -31.30 31.55 3.86
C ARG A 103 -30.52 32.38 2.85
N SER A 104 -29.39 31.86 2.40
CA SER A 104 -28.61 32.45 1.32
C SER A 104 -29.36 32.27 -0.01
N GLN A 105 -30.19 33.26 -0.38
CA GLN A 105 -31.07 33.17 -1.55
C GLN A 105 -30.32 33.32 -2.90
N ASN A 106 -29.06 33.77 -2.90
CA ASN A 106 -28.36 34.20 -4.13
C ASN A 106 -26.96 33.60 -4.35
N LYS A 107 -26.66 32.41 -3.82
CA LYS A 107 -25.39 31.71 -4.14
C LYS A 107 -25.52 30.70 -5.30
N ILE A 108 -26.44 30.93 -6.25
CA ILE A 108 -26.54 30.12 -7.49
C ILE A 108 -25.86 30.83 -8.68
N GLN A 109 -25.81 32.18 -8.70
CA GLN A 109 -25.20 32.92 -9.83
C GLN A 109 -23.78 33.47 -9.56
N GLN A 110 -23.32 33.60 -8.31
CA GLN A 110 -21.93 33.98 -8.00
C GLN A 110 -21.01 32.80 -7.61
N LYS A 111 -21.56 31.58 -7.43
CA LYS A 111 -20.80 30.36 -7.09
C LYS A 111 -20.32 29.54 -8.30
N GLN A 112 -20.42 30.03 -9.53
CA GLN A 112 -19.78 29.35 -10.66
C GLN A 112 -18.30 29.72 -10.85
N LYS A 113 -17.81 30.82 -10.25
CA LYS A 113 -16.37 31.18 -10.30
C LYS A 113 -15.59 30.88 -9.00
N LEU A 114 -16.13 31.20 -7.81
CA LEU A 114 -15.38 30.98 -6.55
C LEU A 114 -15.42 29.52 -6.03
N ASN A 115 -16.51 28.78 -6.26
CA ASN A 115 -16.61 27.39 -5.82
C ASN A 115 -15.94 26.40 -6.79
N HIS A 116 -15.77 26.77 -8.06
CA HIS A 116 -15.00 25.96 -9.00
C HIS A 116 -13.51 26.04 -8.65
N GLN A 117 -12.99 27.19 -8.22
CA GLN A 117 -11.58 27.32 -7.89
C GLN A 117 -11.17 26.56 -6.61
N CYS A 118 -12.01 26.51 -5.58
CA CYS A 118 -11.73 25.72 -4.37
C CYS A 118 -11.85 24.21 -4.61
N PHE A 119 -12.89 23.77 -5.33
CA PHE A 119 -13.03 22.36 -5.70
C PHE A 119 -11.98 21.92 -6.72
N GLN A 120 -11.68 22.76 -7.72
CA GLN A 120 -10.55 22.53 -8.63
C GLN A 120 -9.25 22.56 -7.86
N ARG A 121 -9.04 23.43 -6.88
CA ARG A 121 -7.79 23.42 -6.09
C ARG A 121 -7.68 22.15 -5.25
N PHE A 122 -8.77 21.71 -4.63
CA PHE A 122 -8.82 20.43 -3.93
C PHE A 122 -8.54 19.25 -4.87
N LEU A 123 -9.20 19.19 -6.03
CA LEU A 123 -8.95 18.16 -7.03
C LEU A 123 -7.54 18.26 -7.62
N ILE A 124 -6.99 19.47 -7.81
CA ILE A 124 -5.62 19.68 -8.27
C ILE A 124 -4.64 19.22 -7.20
N ASP A 125 -4.86 19.52 -5.93
CA ASP A 125 -4.00 19.09 -4.83
C ASP A 125 -4.07 17.56 -4.67
N GLU A 126 -5.25 16.95 -4.84
CA GLU A 126 -5.44 15.49 -4.85
C GLU A 126 -4.79 14.83 -6.07
N ILE A 127 -5.00 15.37 -7.28
CA ILE A 127 -4.32 14.91 -8.50
C ILE A 127 -2.81 15.12 -8.40
N THR A 128 -2.34 16.21 -7.79
CA THR A 128 -0.92 16.49 -7.60
C THR A 128 -0.32 15.50 -6.61
N SER A 129 -1.02 15.21 -5.52
CA SER A 129 -0.60 14.19 -4.54
C SER A 129 -0.58 12.80 -5.18
N ILE A 130 -1.59 12.43 -5.97
CA ILE A 130 -1.63 11.16 -6.72
C ILE A 130 -0.51 11.10 -7.74
N LYS A 131 -0.25 12.18 -8.49
CA LYS A 131 0.87 12.26 -9.44
C LYS A 131 2.22 12.15 -8.73
N GLN A 132 2.38 12.76 -7.56
CA GLN A 132 3.59 12.64 -6.75
C GLN A 132 3.78 11.20 -6.27
N ASN A 133 2.73 10.56 -5.78
CA ASN A 133 2.78 9.15 -5.37
C ASN A 133 3.11 8.23 -6.55
N LEU A 134 2.47 8.42 -7.71
CA LEU A 134 2.79 7.65 -8.91
C LEU A 134 4.24 7.84 -9.36
N ASN A 135 4.77 9.06 -9.29
CA ASN A 135 6.15 9.34 -9.63
C ASN A 135 7.12 8.73 -8.60
N GLN A 136 6.76 8.76 -7.31
CA GLN A 136 7.51 8.06 -6.27
C GLN A 136 7.50 6.54 -6.48
N ASP A 137 6.34 5.95 -6.80
CA ASP A 137 6.21 4.53 -7.10
C ASP A 137 7.04 4.16 -8.34
N GLU A 138 7.00 4.98 -9.40
CA GLU A 138 7.82 4.80 -10.60
C GLU A 138 9.32 4.85 -10.29
N GLN A 139 9.75 5.77 -9.42
CA GLN A 139 11.13 5.84 -8.93
C GLN A 139 11.49 4.60 -8.10
N GLN A 140 10.57 4.10 -7.26
CA GLN A 140 10.79 2.87 -6.48
C GLN A 140 10.89 1.64 -7.39
N PHE A 141 10.03 1.51 -8.40
CA PHE A 141 10.13 0.41 -9.37
C PHE A 141 11.43 0.49 -10.15
N THR A 142 11.84 1.68 -10.59
CA THR A 142 13.12 1.89 -11.27
C THR A 142 14.29 1.48 -10.36
N HIS A 143 14.24 1.85 -9.09
CA HIS A 143 15.25 1.42 -8.12
C HIS A 143 15.28 -0.10 -7.97
N ILE A 144 14.12 -0.75 -7.80
CA ILE A 144 14.03 -2.21 -7.68
C ILE A 144 14.53 -2.92 -8.93
N ILE A 145 14.20 -2.43 -10.12
CA ILE A 145 14.67 -3.01 -11.39
C ILE A 145 16.20 -2.92 -11.46
N ASN A 146 16.78 -1.76 -11.15
CA ASN A 146 18.23 -1.60 -11.12
C ASN A 146 18.90 -2.51 -10.08
N GLN A 147 18.30 -2.66 -8.89
CA GLN A 147 18.79 -3.61 -7.87
C GLN A 147 18.72 -5.05 -8.37
N HIS A 148 17.63 -5.44 -9.02
CA HIS A 148 17.46 -6.77 -9.58
C HIS A 148 18.51 -7.06 -10.65
N GLU A 149 18.81 -6.09 -11.52
CA GLU A 149 19.84 -6.22 -12.55
C GLU A 149 21.24 -6.42 -11.94
N ILE A 150 21.58 -5.67 -10.88
CA ILE A 150 22.84 -5.85 -10.15
C ILE A 150 22.93 -7.25 -9.55
N ILE A 151 21.85 -7.73 -8.92
CA ILE A 151 21.81 -9.08 -8.33
C ILE A 151 21.98 -10.15 -9.41
N LEU A 152 21.34 -10.00 -10.57
CA LEU A 152 21.50 -10.93 -11.69
C LEU A 152 22.95 -10.95 -12.21
N GLN A 153 23.59 -9.78 -12.32
CA GLN A 153 25.00 -9.69 -12.71
C GLN A 153 25.91 -10.39 -11.68
N GLN A 154 25.67 -10.16 -10.39
CA GLN A 154 26.42 -10.83 -9.32
C GLN A 154 26.22 -12.35 -9.34
N HIS A 155 24.98 -12.82 -9.49
CA HIS A 155 24.68 -14.24 -9.57
C HIS A 155 25.35 -14.89 -10.78
N LYS A 156 25.38 -14.20 -11.93
CA LYS A 156 26.11 -14.66 -13.13
C LYS A 156 27.60 -14.77 -12.87
N GLN A 157 28.20 -13.80 -12.16
CA GLN A 157 29.62 -13.84 -11.83
C GLN A 157 29.95 -15.03 -10.93
N ILE A 158 29.16 -15.25 -9.87
CA ILE A 158 29.33 -16.38 -8.94
C ILE A 158 29.25 -17.71 -9.70
N TYR A 159 28.31 -17.85 -10.64
CA TYR A 159 28.19 -19.04 -11.46
C TYR A 159 29.45 -19.32 -12.28
N LEU A 160 30.01 -18.30 -12.93
CA LEU A 160 31.25 -18.42 -13.72
C LEU A 160 32.44 -18.81 -12.84
N ASP A 161 32.56 -18.20 -11.66
CA ASP A 161 33.64 -18.51 -10.71
C ASP A 161 33.55 -19.96 -10.23
N LEU A 162 32.35 -20.44 -9.91
CA LEU A 162 32.11 -21.84 -9.52
C LEU A 162 32.44 -22.82 -10.66
N GLN A 163 32.10 -22.48 -11.90
CA GLN A 163 32.45 -23.29 -13.05
C GLN A 163 33.98 -23.37 -13.23
N GLN A 164 34.69 -22.25 -13.13
CA GLN A 164 36.14 -22.23 -13.24
C GLN A 164 36.80 -23.06 -12.13
N GLN A 165 36.30 -22.96 -10.90
CA GLN A 165 36.79 -23.80 -9.79
C GLN A 165 36.57 -25.29 -10.06
N ARG A 166 35.42 -25.67 -10.61
CA ARG A 166 35.13 -27.06 -10.98
C ARG A 166 36.13 -27.57 -12.02
N GLU A 167 36.37 -26.82 -13.09
CA GLU A 167 37.33 -27.18 -14.14
C GLU A 167 38.76 -27.29 -13.59
N GLN A 168 39.16 -26.38 -12.70
CA GLN A 168 40.47 -26.47 -12.02
C GLN A 168 40.59 -27.73 -11.14
N MET A 169 39.52 -28.09 -10.43
CA MET A 169 39.48 -29.32 -9.63
C MET A 169 39.57 -30.55 -10.53
N GLU A 170 38.80 -30.61 -11.62
CA GLU A 170 38.86 -31.69 -12.61
C GLU A 170 40.27 -31.85 -13.18
N ALA A 171 40.93 -30.76 -13.59
CA ALA A 171 42.31 -30.81 -14.08
C ALA A 171 43.31 -31.32 -13.03
N LYS A 172 43.14 -30.95 -11.75
CA LYS A 172 43.95 -31.48 -10.65
C LYS A 172 43.71 -32.98 -10.46
N TYR A 173 42.45 -33.42 -10.52
CA TYR A 173 42.07 -34.83 -10.42
C TYR A 173 42.63 -35.65 -11.59
N GLU A 174 42.56 -35.15 -12.82
CA GLU A 174 43.15 -35.83 -13.98
C GLU A 174 44.66 -35.98 -13.84
N LYS A 175 45.35 -34.93 -13.39
CA LYS A 175 46.80 -35.00 -13.15
C LYS A 175 47.15 -36.04 -12.07
N LEU A 176 46.43 -36.03 -10.95
CA LEU A 176 46.63 -37.01 -9.87
C LEU A 176 46.32 -38.43 -10.35
N THR A 177 45.24 -38.61 -11.12
CA THR A 177 44.86 -39.91 -11.68
C THR A 177 45.91 -40.42 -12.65
N GLY A 178 46.45 -39.55 -13.52
CA GLY A 178 47.55 -39.90 -14.41
C GLY A 178 48.83 -40.28 -13.65
N GLN A 179 49.16 -39.58 -12.56
CA GLN A 179 50.28 -39.97 -11.69
C GLN A 179 50.06 -41.35 -11.06
N VAL A 180 48.87 -41.63 -10.52
CA VAL A 180 48.51 -42.93 -9.94
C VAL A 180 48.57 -44.03 -11.01
N GLN A 181 48.00 -43.80 -12.19
CA GLN A 181 48.05 -44.75 -13.31
C GLN A 181 49.49 -45.04 -13.75
N ALA A 182 50.36 -44.03 -13.80
CA ALA A 182 51.78 -44.22 -14.09
C ALA A 182 52.44 -45.11 -13.03
N ILE A 183 52.26 -44.83 -11.73
CA ILE A 183 52.81 -45.66 -10.64
C ILE A 183 52.33 -47.12 -10.77
N ILE A 184 51.04 -47.34 -11.01
CA ILE A 184 50.47 -48.68 -11.21
C ILE A 184 51.13 -49.37 -12.42
N SER A 185 51.36 -48.65 -13.52
CA SER A 185 52.06 -49.22 -14.69
C SER A 185 53.52 -49.57 -14.41
N TRP A 186 54.25 -48.73 -13.66
CA TRP A 186 55.64 -49.01 -13.26
C TRP A 186 55.72 -50.27 -12.39
N GLN A 187 54.82 -50.43 -11.41
CA GLN A 187 54.77 -51.65 -10.59
C GLN A 187 54.42 -52.93 -11.38
N ARG A 188 53.62 -52.80 -12.45
CA ARG A 188 53.25 -53.92 -13.34
C ARG A 188 54.42 -54.36 -14.24
N VAL A 189 55.25 -53.41 -14.67
CA VAL A 189 56.47 -53.68 -15.46
C VAL A 189 57.55 -54.33 -14.60
N ASP A 190 57.74 -53.89 -13.35
CA ASP A 190 58.72 -54.52 -12.43
C ASP A 190 58.33 -55.95 -12.05
N SER A 191 57.04 -56.24 -11.86
CA SER A 191 56.56 -57.60 -11.57
C SER A 191 56.69 -58.55 -12.78
N THR A 192 56.67 -58.01 -14.02
CA THR A 192 56.92 -58.79 -15.23
C THR A 192 58.43 -58.95 -15.52
N SER A 193 59.26 -57.97 -15.14
CA SER A 193 60.72 -58.11 -15.20
C SER A 193 61.25 -59.15 -14.20
N GLN A 194 60.70 -59.21 -12.98
CA GLN A 194 61.04 -60.27 -11.99
C GLN A 194 60.54 -61.66 -12.41
N PHE A 195 59.47 -61.74 -13.21
CA PHE A 195 58.97 -63.02 -13.74
C PHE A 195 59.82 -63.52 -14.93
N PHE A 196 60.32 -62.62 -15.78
CA PHE A 196 61.20 -62.98 -16.89
C PHE A 196 62.65 -63.31 -16.46
N GLU A 197 63.19 -62.66 -15.43
CA GLU A 197 64.49 -63.06 -14.85
C GLU A 197 64.46 -64.46 -14.20
N GLY A 198 63.29 -64.90 -13.72
CA GLY A 198 63.10 -66.28 -13.24
C GLY A 198 63.05 -67.32 -14.36
N CYS A 199 62.44 -66.99 -15.50
CA CYS A 199 62.34 -67.92 -16.64
C CYS A 199 63.67 -68.12 -17.39
N SER A 200 64.55 -67.11 -17.46
CA SER A 200 65.85 -67.27 -18.12
C SER A 200 66.82 -68.21 -17.38
N GLN A 201 66.59 -68.51 -16.10
CA GLN A 201 67.39 -69.50 -15.37
C GLN A 201 66.87 -70.94 -15.49
N GLU A 202 65.61 -71.14 -15.89
CA GLU A 202 65.05 -72.48 -16.11
C GLU A 202 65.32 -73.01 -17.54
N GLU A 203 65.46 -72.14 -18.53
CA GLU A 203 65.79 -72.56 -19.91
C GLU A 203 67.23 -73.08 -20.05
N GLU A 204 68.23 -72.50 -19.36
CA GLU A 204 69.62 -73.00 -19.37
C GLU A 204 69.79 -74.38 -18.70
N GLN A 205 68.91 -74.77 -17.77
CA GLN A 205 68.96 -76.13 -17.19
C GLN A 205 68.27 -77.17 -18.08
N SER A 206 67.35 -76.75 -18.95
CA SER A 206 66.64 -77.65 -19.86
C SER A 206 67.41 -77.99 -21.14
N GLU A 207 68.24 -77.08 -21.66
CA GLU A 207 69.14 -77.35 -22.81
C GLU A 207 70.36 -78.23 -22.45
N PHE A 208 70.79 -78.24 -21.19
CA PHE A 208 71.86 -79.14 -20.73
C PHE A 208 71.40 -80.61 -20.68
N PHE A 209 70.11 -80.86 -20.37
CA PHE A 209 69.55 -82.22 -20.32
C PHE A 209 69.24 -82.80 -21.71
N TYR A 210 68.93 -81.97 -22.70
CA TYR A 210 68.65 -82.44 -24.07
C TYR A 210 69.91 -82.72 -24.90
N SER A 211 71.07 -82.22 -24.47
CA SER A 211 72.36 -82.39 -25.17
C SER A 211 73.15 -83.65 -24.75
N GLN A 212 72.66 -84.41 -23.76
CA GLN A 212 73.29 -85.65 -23.26
C GLN A 212 72.53 -86.94 -23.62
N ASN A 213 71.49 -86.88 -24.46
CA ASN A 213 70.73 -88.06 -24.90
C ASN A 213 70.62 -88.20 -26.44
N LEU A 214 71.68 -87.82 -27.17
CA LEU A 214 71.88 -88.16 -28.59
C LEU A 214 73.26 -88.78 -28.78
#